data_AF-A0A7S3NHK8-F1
#
_entry.id   AF-A0A7S3NHK8-F1
#
_cell.length_a   1.000
_cell.length_b   1.000
_cell.length_c   1.000
_cell.angle_alpha   90.00
_cell.angle_beta   90.00
_cell.angle_gamma   90.00
#
_symmetry.space_group_name_H-M   'P 1'
#
loop_
_entity.id
_entity.type
_entity.pdbx_description
1 polymer ?
#
loop_
_entity_poly.entity_id
_entity_poly.type
_entity_poly.pdbx_seq_one_letter_code
_entity_poly.pdbx_strand_id
1 'polypeptide(L)'
;HHMWIGAFCVTGAAAHAGIFLVRDYNPTNNYNNLLDRVLRHRDAIISHLNWVCIFLGFHSFGLYIHNDTMRALGRPQDMFSDKAIQLQPIFAQWIQNTHTAAAGFTAPNALTTASYAFGGDVVAV
;
A
#
# COMPACT_ATOMS: atom_id res chain seq x y z
N HIS A 1 -10.64 -9.42 12.89
CA HIS A 1 -9.97 -10.65 13.36
C HIS A 1 -8.79 -11.03 12.45
N HIS A 2 -9.01 -11.46 11.20
CA HIS A 2 -7.93 -11.93 10.30
C HIS A 2 -6.80 -10.91 10.05
N MET A 3 -7.10 -9.61 9.96
CA MET A 3 -6.06 -8.57 9.81
C MET A 3 -5.06 -8.56 10.98
N TRP A 4 -5.55 -8.72 12.21
CA TRP A 4 -4.69 -8.74 13.41
C TRP A 4 -3.79 -9.97 13.43
N ILE A 5 -4.35 -11.15 13.16
CA ILE A 5 -3.57 -12.39 13.06
C ILE A 5 -2.51 -12.24 11.97
N GLY A 6 -2.89 -11.72 10.80
CA GLY A 6 -1.95 -11.44 9.71
C GLY A 6 -0.80 -10.54 10.15
N ALA A 7 -1.09 -9.44 10.87
CA ALA A 7 -0.06 -8.54 11.40
C ALA A 7 0.89 -9.26 12.38
N PHE A 8 0.36 -10.06 13.31
CA PHE A 8 1.19 -10.85 14.22
C PHE A 8 2.11 -11.82 13.47
N CYS A 9 1.60 -12.50 12.45
CA CYS A 9 2.40 -13.40 11.62
C CYS A 9 3.50 -12.66 10.85
N VAL A 10 3.20 -11.48 10.27
CA VAL A 10 4.20 -10.68 9.54
C VAL A 10 5.32 -10.19 10.47
N THR A 11 4.98 -9.66 11.65
CA THR A 11 6.00 -9.24 12.63
C THR A 11 6.78 -10.45 13.17
N GLY A 12 6.11 -11.59 13.39
CA GLY A 12 6.76 -12.83 13.80
C GLY A 12 7.76 -13.35 12.76
N ALA A 13 7.43 -13.26 11.47
CA ALA A 13 8.36 -13.60 10.39
C ALA A 13 9.62 -12.72 10.41
N ALA A 14 9.48 -11.41 10.63
CA ALA A 14 10.62 -10.51 10.77
C ALA A 14 11.47 -10.83 12.01
N ALA A 15 10.85 -11.17 13.15
CA ALA A 15 11.55 -11.59 14.35
C ALA A 15 12.38 -12.86 14.11
N HIS A 16 11.79 -13.86 13.43
CA HIS A 16 12.49 -15.10 13.10
C HIS A 16 13.59 -14.92 12.06
N ALA A 17 13.44 -13.98 11.12
CA ALA A 17 14.54 -13.59 10.23
C ALA A 17 15.73 -13.00 11.00
N GLY A 18 15.46 -12.17 12.03
CA GLY A 18 16.49 -11.67 12.93
C GLY A 18 17.18 -12.78 13.72
N ILE A 19 16.41 -13.75 14.26
CA ILE A 19 16.94 -14.93 14.96
C ILE A 19 17.86 -15.74 14.05
N PHE A 20 17.44 -16.01 12.81
CA PHE A 20 18.24 -16.71 11.79
C PHE A 20 19.57 -15.98 11.53
N LEU A 21 19.54 -14.66 11.32
CA LEU A 21 20.74 -13.87 11.04
C LEU A 21 21.74 -13.87 12.21
N VAL A 22 21.28 -14.05 13.45
CA VAL A 22 22.15 -14.12 14.62
C VAL A 22 22.67 -15.53 14.88
N ARG A 23 21.81 -16.56 14.76
CA ARG A 23 22.13 -17.92 15.22
C ARG A 23 22.65 -18.84 14.14
N ASP A 24 22.08 -18.74 12.94
CA ASP A 24 22.22 -19.79 11.91
C ASP A 24 22.88 -19.27 10.62
N TYR A 25 23.02 -17.95 10.47
CA TYR A 25 23.71 -17.36 9.32
C TYR A 25 25.20 -17.68 9.32
N ASN A 26 25.68 -18.25 8.22
CA ASN A 26 27.09 -18.53 7.98
C ASN A 26 27.60 -17.71 6.77
N PRO A 27 28.54 -16.76 6.95
CA PRO A 27 29.03 -15.91 5.86
C PRO A 27 29.83 -16.67 4.80
N THR A 28 30.49 -17.77 5.15
CA THR A 28 31.23 -18.61 4.20
C THR A 28 30.28 -19.31 3.23
N ASN A 29 29.16 -19.85 3.74
CA ASN A 29 28.15 -20.52 2.92
C ASN A 29 27.34 -19.56 2.05
N ASN A 30 27.30 -18.27 2.43
CA ASN A 30 26.52 -17.25 1.74
C ASN A 30 27.37 -16.29 0.91
N TYR A 31 28.67 -16.60 0.72
CA TYR A 31 29.59 -15.70 0.06
C TYR A 31 29.11 -15.26 -1.33
N ASN A 32 28.97 -13.94 -1.51
CA ASN A 32 28.56 -13.28 -2.75
C ASN A 32 27.22 -13.74 -3.37
N ASN A 33 26.38 -14.44 -2.60
CA ASN A 33 25.02 -14.77 -3.02
C ASN A 33 24.08 -13.55 -2.84
N LEU A 34 22.77 -13.75 -3.07
CA LEU A 34 21.79 -12.66 -2.93
C LEU A 34 21.73 -12.09 -1.50
N LEU A 35 21.81 -12.95 -0.48
CA LEU A 35 21.75 -12.54 0.92
C LEU A 35 22.96 -11.68 1.31
N ASP A 36 24.17 -12.15 1.00
CA ASP A 36 25.40 -11.38 1.26
C ASP A 36 25.41 -10.05 0.50
N ARG A 37 24.97 -10.05 -0.77
CA ARG A 37 24.86 -8.80 -1.54
C ARG A 37 23.94 -7.81 -0.86
N VAL A 38 22.73 -8.21 -0.45
CA VAL A 38 21.78 -7.35 0.28
C VAL A 38 22.39 -6.78 1.56
N LEU A 39 23.05 -7.61 2.37
CA LEU A 39 23.68 -7.18 3.62
C LEU A 39 24.80 -6.15 3.39
N ARG A 40 25.57 -6.27 2.30
CA ARG A 40 26.67 -5.34 1.96
C ARG A 40 26.23 -3.93 1.59
N HIS A 41 24.97 -3.71 1.20
CA HIS A 41 24.42 -2.39 0.91
C HIS A 41 23.20 -2.05 1.77
N ARG A 42 23.11 -2.65 2.97
CA ARG A 42 22.00 -2.42 3.91
C ARG A 42 21.78 -0.95 4.24
N ASP A 43 22.84 -0.15 4.31
CA ASP A 43 22.73 1.27 4.64
C ASP A 43 22.01 2.05 3.53
N ALA A 44 22.24 1.69 2.26
CA ALA A 44 21.48 2.23 1.13
C ALA A 44 20.00 1.84 1.22
N ILE A 45 19.69 0.57 1.51
CA ILE A 45 18.31 0.09 1.67
C ILE A 45 17.60 0.86 2.79
N ILE A 46 18.21 0.95 3.96
CA ILE A 46 17.61 1.58 5.14
C ILE A 46 17.46 3.10 4.94
N SER A 47 18.44 3.79 4.36
CA SER A 47 18.33 5.23 4.09
C SER A 47 17.25 5.57 3.07
N HIS A 48 17.11 4.79 2.00
CA HIS A 48 16.04 5.02 1.02
C HIS A 48 14.67 4.73 1.62
N LEU A 49 14.53 3.65 2.39
CA LEU A 49 13.28 3.36 3.09
C LEU A 49 12.92 4.46 4.11
N ASN A 50 13.91 4.96 4.86
CA ASN A 50 13.73 6.10 5.75
C ASN A 50 13.20 7.34 5.01
N TRP A 51 13.81 7.68 3.88
CA TRP A 51 13.35 8.77 3.04
C TRP A 51 11.90 8.56 2.56
N VAL A 52 11.55 7.36 2.10
CA VAL A 52 10.17 7.03 1.69
C VAL A 52 9.21 7.19 2.87
N CYS A 53 9.55 6.73 4.07
CA CYS A 53 8.69 6.88 5.25
C CYS A 53 8.43 8.35 5.59
N ILE A 54 9.46 9.19 5.54
CA ILE A 54 9.33 10.65 5.77
C ILE A 54 8.45 11.26 4.68
N PHE A 55 8.74 10.97 3.41
CA PHE A 55 7.96 11.45 2.29
C PHE A 55 6.48 11.08 2.41
N LEU A 56 6.18 9.80 2.68
CA LEU A 56 4.81 9.33 2.86
C LEU A 56 4.14 10.02 4.04
N GLY A 57 4.82 10.24 5.17
CA GLY A 57 4.26 10.97 6.31
C GLY A 57 3.83 12.39 5.95
N PHE A 58 4.70 13.16 5.29
CA PHE A 58 4.40 14.54 4.87
C PHE A 58 3.30 14.62 3.80
N HIS A 59 3.28 13.69 2.85
CA HIS A 59 2.38 13.73 1.69
C HIS A 59 1.11 12.88 1.87
N SER A 60 0.88 12.32 3.06
CA SER A 60 -0.39 11.69 3.43
C SER A 60 -0.98 12.36 4.67
N PHE A 61 -0.43 12.09 5.86
CA PHE A 61 -0.91 12.68 7.11
C PHE A 61 -0.80 14.22 7.11
N GLY A 62 0.25 14.77 6.52
CA GLY A 62 0.38 16.23 6.37
C GLY A 62 -0.77 16.88 5.60
N LEU A 63 -1.42 16.17 4.65
CA LEU A 63 -2.58 16.67 3.93
C LEU A 63 -3.81 16.82 4.84
N TYR A 64 -3.95 15.94 5.85
CA TYR A 64 -5.03 16.06 6.83
C TYR A 64 -4.83 17.30 7.71
N ILE A 65 -3.61 17.54 8.20
CA ILE A 65 -3.29 18.76 8.98
C ILE A 65 -3.50 20.02 8.13
N HIS A 66 -3.07 20.00 6.86
CA HIS A 66 -3.34 21.08 5.91
C HIS A 66 -4.84 21.36 5.80
N ASN A 67 -5.65 20.31 5.60
CA ASN A 67 -7.10 20.44 5.48
C ASN A 67 -7.75 20.97 6.75
N ASP A 68 -7.35 20.48 7.94
CA ASP A 68 -7.87 20.99 9.22
C ASP A 68 -7.55 22.48 9.38
N THR A 69 -6.33 22.89 9.02
CA THR A 69 -5.90 24.29 9.08
C THR A 69 -6.67 25.17 8.09
N MET A 70 -6.78 24.75 6.82
CA MET A 70 -7.52 25.51 5.80
C MET A 70 -8.99 25.64 6.15
N ARG A 71 -9.58 24.58 6.72
CA ARG A 71 -10.96 24.61 7.18
C ARG A 71 -11.15 25.57 8.36
N ALA A 72 -10.27 25.53 9.36
CA ALA A 72 -10.32 26.43 10.51
C ALA A 72 -10.14 27.91 10.11
N LEU A 73 -9.34 28.17 9.08
CA LEU A 73 -9.12 29.52 8.53
C LEU A 73 -10.28 30.00 7.62
N GLY A 74 -11.35 29.22 7.44
CA GLY A 74 -12.47 29.58 6.57
C GLY A 74 -12.11 29.58 5.08
N ARG A 75 -11.14 28.76 4.67
CA ARG A 75 -10.64 28.65 3.28
C ARG A 75 -10.95 27.28 2.66
N PRO A 76 -12.23 26.88 2.53
CA PRO A 76 -12.58 25.56 2.02
C PRO A 76 -12.16 25.33 0.56
N GLN A 77 -12.02 26.38 -0.24
CA GLN A 77 -11.54 26.32 -1.62
C GLN A 77 -10.07 25.90 -1.75
N ASP A 78 -9.29 26.00 -0.66
CA ASP A 78 -7.86 25.66 -0.64
C ASP A 78 -7.60 24.25 -0.04
N MET A 79 -8.67 23.51 0.25
CA MET A 79 -8.59 22.15 0.78
C MET A 79 -8.38 21.12 -0.34
N PHE A 80 -7.70 20.02 0.01
CA PHE A 80 -7.73 18.80 -0.78
C PHE A 80 -9.08 18.10 -0.57
N SER A 81 -9.96 18.16 -1.56
CA SER A 81 -11.31 17.58 -1.52
C SER A 81 -11.93 17.45 -2.90
N ASP A 82 -13.05 16.72 -3.00
CA ASP A 82 -13.79 16.52 -4.26
C ASP A 82 -14.36 17.83 -4.85
N LYS A 83 -14.51 18.89 -4.06
CA LYS A 83 -15.11 20.17 -4.49
C LYS A 83 -14.10 21.30 -4.66
N ALA A 84 -12.83 21.04 -4.41
CA ALA A 84 -11.76 22.02 -4.48
C ALA A 84 -10.54 21.39 -5.18
N ILE A 85 -9.39 21.28 -4.50
CA ILE A 85 -8.19 20.66 -5.06
C ILE A 85 -8.36 19.14 -4.99
N GLN A 86 -8.68 18.51 -6.12
CA GLN A 86 -8.96 17.07 -6.16
C GLN A 86 -7.69 16.23 -6.23
N LEU A 87 -7.66 15.15 -5.44
CA LEU A 87 -6.65 14.09 -5.52
C LEU A 87 -7.36 12.75 -5.75
N GLN A 88 -7.75 12.50 -7.00
CA GLN A 88 -8.51 11.29 -7.34
C GLN A 88 -7.60 10.06 -7.52
N PRO A 89 -8.03 8.87 -7.07
CA PRO A 89 -7.28 7.63 -7.27
C PRO A 89 -7.53 7.04 -8.67
N ILE A 90 -7.12 7.75 -9.72
CA ILE A 90 -7.45 7.43 -11.13
C ILE A 90 -7.04 6.02 -11.56
N PHE A 91 -5.94 5.49 -11.03
CA PHE A 91 -5.50 4.12 -11.34
C PHE A 91 -6.42 3.07 -10.71
N ALA A 92 -6.93 3.32 -9.51
CA ALA A 92 -7.89 2.41 -8.87
C ALA A 92 -9.25 2.45 -9.60
N GLN A 93 -9.70 3.65 -10.01
CA GLN A 93 -10.90 3.80 -10.83
C GLN A 93 -10.77 3.05 -12.17
N TRP A 94 -9.60 3.12 -12.81
CA TRP A 94 -9.32 2.37 -14.04
C TRP A 94 -9.39 0.84 -13.83
N ILE A 95 -8.83 0.33 -12.72
CA ILE A 95 -8.95 -1.09 -12.36
C ILE A 95 -10.42 -1.47 -12.10
N GLN A 96 -11.17 -0.66 -11.36
CA GLN A 96 -12.60 -0.87 -11.12
C GLN A 96 -13.38 -0.97 -12.44
N ASN A 97 -13.14 -0.05 -13.38
CA ASN A 97 -13.78 -0.07 -14.69
C ASN A 97 -13.42 -1.32 -15.51
N THR A 98 -12.15 -1.73 -15.46
CA THR A 98 -11.68 -2.94 -16.15
C THR A 98 -12.37 -4.20 -15.62
N HIS A 99 -12.53 -4.30 -14.30
CA HIS A 99 -13.19 -5.45 -13.67
C HIS A 99 -14.71 -5.45 -13.88
N THR A 100 -15.34 -4.28 -13.81
CA THR A 100 -16.77 -4.14 -14.06
C THR A 100 -17.14 -4.50 -15.50
N ALA A 101 -16.29 -4.14 -16.47
CA ALA A 101 -16.50 -4.46 -17.88
C ALA A 101 -16.01 -5.87 -18.29
N ALA A 102 -15.49 -6.68 -17.36
CA ALA A 102 -14.84 -7.95 -17.71
C ALA A 102 -15.82 -9.02 -18.20
N ALA A 103 -16.99 -9.14 -17.57
CA ALA A 103 -17.99 -10.15 -17.91
C ALA A 103 -18.49 -9.98 -19.36
N GLY A 104 -18.42 -11.05 -20.16
CA GLY A 104 -18.77 -11.01 -21.59
C GLY A 104 -17.71 -10.39 -22.50
N PHE A 105 -16.60 -9.87 -21.96
CA PHE A 105 -15.48 -9.33 -22.74
C PHE A 105 -14.18 -10.09 -22.45
N THR A 106 -13.35 -9.64 -21.50
CA THR A 106 -12.11 -10.33 -21.10
C THR A 106 -12.38 -11.59 -20.28
N ALA A 107 -13.58 -11.74 -19.72
CA ALA A 107 -14.10 -12.94 -19.08
C ALA A 107 -15.39 -13.39 -19.79
N PRO A 108 -15.30 -14.00 -20.98
CA PRO A 108 -16.46 -14.26 -21.85
C PRO A 108 -17.48 -15.22 -21.24
N ASN A 109 -17.03 -16.14 -20.38
CA ASN A 109 -17.90 -17.11 -19.72
C ASN A 109 -18.41 -16.64 -18.33
N ALA A 110 -17.98 -15.45 -17.88
CA ALA A 110 -18.48 -14.88 -16.64
C ALA A 110 -19.79 -14.13 -16.90
N LEU A 111 -20.78 -14.34 -16.02
CA LEU A 111 -22.12 -13.74 -16.15
C LEU A 111 -22.25 -12.38 -15.45
N THR A 112 -21.36 -12.09 -14.50
CA THR A 112 -21.36 -10.84 -13.71
C THR A 112 -19.93 -10.52 -13.24
N THR A 113 -19.73 -9.34 -12.67
CA THR A 113 -18.47 -8.93 -12.04
C THR A 113 -18.06 -9.90 -10.93
N ALA A 114 -16.74 -10.07 -10.73
CA ALA A 114 -16.20 -10.89 -9.66
C ALA A 114 -16.56 -10.37 -8.26
N SER A 115 -16.88 -9.07 -8.15
CA SER A 115 -17.36 -8.45 -6.91
C SER A 115 -18.15 -7.19 -7.24
N TYR A 116 -19.33 -7.03 -6.64
CA TYR A 116 -20.13 -5.81 -6.73
C TYR A 116 -19.44 -4.57 -6.14
N ALA A 117 -18.32 -4.74 -5.43
CA ALA A 117 -17.47 -3.63 -4.98
C ALA A 117 -16.72 -2.93 -6.13
N PHE A 118 -16.55 -3.56 -7.30
CA PHE A 118 -15.94 -2.92 -8.47
C PHE A 118 -16.94 -2.06 -9.27
N GLY A 119 -18.24 -2.35 -9.13
CA GLY A 119 -19.34 -1.72 -9.87
C GLY A 119 -20.51 -2.69 -10.06
N GLY A 120 -21.62 -2.20 -10.59
CA GLY A 120 -22.86 -2.97 -10.83
C GLY A 120 -24.01 -2.50 -9.94
N ASP A 121 -25.07 -3.31 -9.89
CA ASP A 121 -26.30 -2.99 -9.15
C ASP A 121 -26.14 -3.11 -7.63
N VAL A 122 -26.93 -2.34 -6.90
CA VAL A 122 -27.04 -2.46 -5.43
C VAL A 122 -27.78 -3.74 -5.10
N VAL A 123 -27.15 -4.59 -4.27
CA VAL A 123 -27.77 -5.83 -3.75
C VAL A 123 -28.24 -5.57 -2.31
N ALA A 124 -29.53 -5.80 -2.04
CA ALA A 124 -30.13 -5.72 -0.71
C ALA A 124 -30.54 -7.11 -0.20
N VAL A 125 -30.46 -7.33 1.11
CA VAL A 125 -30.80 -8.60 1.80
C VAL A 125 -31.90 -8.37 2.81
#